data_AF-A0A2P6PAH9-F1
#
_entry.id   AF-A0A2P6PAH9-F1
#
_cell.length_a   1.000
_cell.length_b   1.000
_cell.length_c   1.000
_cell.angle_alpha   90.00
_cell.angle_beta   90.00
_cell.angle_gamma   90.00
#
_symmetry.space_group_name_H-M   'P 1'
#
loop_
_entity.id
_entity.type
_entity.pdbx_description
1 polymer ?
#
loop_
_entity_poly.entity_id
_entity_poly.type
_entity_poly.pdbx_seq_one_letter_code
_entity_poly.pdbx_strand_id
1 'polypeptide(L)'
;MGGVLHTKTSLDVSFVIAKNALAAKYKWAVNTLKKPVLTINWLYQCCNEHRIVPQESFRVVPVSGLTICVTRIPSDERKKIENLITENGGHYSAELTRKCTHLICDISFYGA
;
A
#
# COMPACT_ATOMS: atom_id res chain seq x y z
N MET A 1 3.26 9.65 -25.54
CA MET A 1 3.64 8.55 -24.62
C MET A 1 3.04 7.22 -25.08
N GLY A 2 3.67 6.52 -26.04
CA GLY A 2 3.13 5.33 -26.73
C GLY A 2 3.04 4.03 -25.91
N GLY A 3 2.56 4.09 -24.67
CA GLY A 3 2.31 2.90 -23.85
C GLY A 3 1.03 2.16 -24.25
N VAL A 4 0.95 0.88 -23.90
CA VAL A 4 -0.21 0.02 -24.15
C VAL A 4 -0.92 -0.28 -22.83
N LEU A 5 -2.25 -0.14 -22.82
CA LEU A 5 -3.08 -0.53 -21.68
C LEU A 5 -3.53 -1.99 -21.84
N HIS A 6 -3.13 -2.84 -20.91
CA HIS A 6 -3.66 -4.19 -20.79
C HIS A 6 -4.87 -4.18 -19.84
N THR A 7 -6.06 -4.47 -20.37
CA THR A 7 -7.31 -4.53 -19.58
C THR A 7 -7.46 -5.85 -18.81
N LYS A 8 -6.76 -6.90 -19.24
CA LYS A 8 -6.69 -8.22 -18.58
C LYS A 8 -5.31 -8.42 -17.95
N THR A 9 -5.21 -9.35 -17.01
CA THR A 9 -3.92 -9.74 -16.41
C THR A 9 -3.00 -10.30 -17.48
N SER A 10 -1.82 -9.71 -17.63
CA SER A 10 -0.77 -10.12 -18.56
C SER A 10 0.57 -10.20 -17.82
N LEU A 11 1.37 -11.22 -18.11
CA LEU A 11 2.73 -11.35 -17.55
C LEU A 11 3.71 -10.33 -18.16
N ASP A 12 3.39 -9.83 -19.36
CA ASP A 12 4.22 -8.91 -20.14
C ASP A 12 3.92 -7.44 -19.83
N VAL A 13 3.76 -7.09 -18.55
CA VAL A 13 3.55 -5.70 -18.11
C VAL A 13 4.80 -5.15 -17.44
N SER A 14 5.17 -3.92 -17.80
CA SER A 14 6.34 -3.23 -17.22
C SER A 14 6.09 -2.74 -15.80
N PHE A 15 4.85 -2.31 -15.51
CA PHE A 15 4.42 -1.82 -14.20
C PHE A 15 2.89 -1.98 -14.09
N VAL A 16 2.37 -1.86 -12.87
CA VAL A 16 0.92 -1.90 -12.60
C VAL A 16 0.49 -0.61 -11.94
N ILE A 17 -0.61 -0.01 -12.42
CA ILE A 17 -1.21 1.15 -11.75
C ILE A 17 -2.23 0.68 -10.72
N ALA A 18 -2.08 1.05 -9.46
CA ALA A 18 -3.05 0.77 -8.41
C ALA A 18 -3.32 1.98 -7.51
N LYS A 19 -4.53 2.03 -6.94
CA LYS A 19 -4.90 3.11 -6.01
C LYS A 19 -4.13 2.98 -4.70
N ASN A 20 -4.09 1.77 -4.15
CA ASN A 20 -3.53 1.48 -2.83
C ASN A 20 -3.27 -0.04 -2.67
N ALA A 21 -2.77 -0.46 -1.50
CA ALA A 21 -2.37 -1.84 -1.24
C ALA A 21 -3.56 -2.84 -1.16
N LEU A 22 -4.79 -2.35 -1.00
CA LEU A 22 -6.00 -3.18 -0.97
C LEU A 22 -6.42 -3.68 -2.36
N ALA A 23 -5.95 -3.04 -3.44
CA ALA A 23 -6.34 -3.42 -4.78
C ALA A 23 -5.90 -4.86 -5.12
N ALA A 24 -6.78 -5.69 -5.67
CA ALA A 24 -6.45 -7.07 -6.06
C ALA A 24 -5.24 -7.13 -7.01
N LYS A 25 -5.17 -6.20 -7.97
CA LYS A 25 -4.03 -6.04 -8.88
C LYS A 25 -2.71 -5.67 -8.20
N TYR A 26 -2.76 -4.98 -7.05
CA TYR A 26 -1.55 -4.72 -6.25
C TYR A 26 -0.98 -6.03 -5.73
N LYS A 27 -1.82 -6.84 -5.06
CA LYS A 27 -1.39 -8.14 -4.49
C LYS A 27 -0.83 -9.07 -5.57
N TRP A 28 -1.50 -9.17 -6.71
CA TRP A 28 -1.04 -9.97 -7.84
C TRP A 28 0.31 -9.47 -8.39
N ALA A 29 0.45 -8.16 -8.59
CA ALA A 29 1.69 -7.58 -9.11
C ALA A 29 2.89 -7.82 -8.18
N VAL A 30 2.70 -7.66 -6.86
CA VAL A 30 3.75 -7.84 -5.85
C VAL A 30 4.10 -9.31 -5.63
N ASN A 31 3.09 -10.19 -5.54
CA ASN A 31 3.32 -11.58 -5.18
C ASN A 31 3.69 -12.45 -6.38
N THR A 32 3.04 -12.22 -7.52
CA THR A 32 3.17 -13.07 -8.72
C THR A 32 4.13 -12.47 -9.74
N LEU A 33 3.92 -11.21 -10.14
CA LEU A 33 4.72 -10.62 -11.22
C LEU A 33 6.10 -10.08 -10.78
N LYS A 34 6.24 -9.71 -9.50
CA LYS A 34 7.42 -8.97 -8.98
C LYS A 34 7.70 -7.69 -9.76
N LYS A 35 6.64 -7.01 -10.22
CA LYS A 35 6.72 -5.76 -10.99
C LYS A 35 6.37 -4.55 -10.11
N PRO A 36 6.90 -3.36 -10.41
CA PRO A 36 6.58 -2.15 -9.66
C PRO A 36 5.08 -1.81 -9.76
N VAL A 37 4.52 -1.37 -8.64
CA VAL A 37 3.14 -0.89 -8.57
C VAL A 37 3.16 0.62 -8.30
N LEU A 38 2.62 1.40 -9.22
CA LEU A 38 2.65 2.86 -9.21
C LEU A 38 1.24 3.44 -9.00
N THR A 39 1.19 4.66 -8.50
CA THR A 39 -0.03 5.46 -8.43
C THR A 39 -0.33 6.09 -9.79
N ILE A 40 -1.59 6.48 -10.02
CA ILE A 40 -1.98 7.17 -11.26
C ILE A 40 -1.25 8.52 -11.45
N ASN A 41 -0.76 9.13 -10.37
CA ASN A 41 -0.02 10.38 -10.41
C ASN A 41 1.26 10.28 -11.25
N TRP A 42 1.86 9.10 -11.36
CA TRP A 42 3.00 8.88 -12.25
C TRP A 42 2.63 9.14 -13.72
N LEU A 43 1.45 8.67 -14.16
CA LEU A 43 0.98 8.91 -15.52
C LEU A 43 0.69 10.39 -15.76
N TYR A 44 0.06 11.05 -14.79
CA TYR A 44 -0.17 12.49 -14.86
C TYR A 44 1.14 13.27 -14.96
N GLN A 45 2.16 12.90 -14.19
CA GLN A 45 3.46 13.56 -14.28
C GLN A 45 4.21 13.27 -15.57
N CYS A 46 4.18 12.03 -16.07
CA CYS A 46 4.77 11.74 -17.37
C CYS A 46 4.08 12.52 -18.50
N CYS A 47 2.76 12.70 -18.41
CA CYS A 47 1.99 13.50 -19.35
C CYS A 47 2.40 14.97 -19.28
N ASN A 48 2.47 15.53 -18.08
CA ASN A 48 2.86 16.92 -17.84
C ASN A 48 4.28 17.23 -18.33
N GLU A 49 5.24 16.35 -18.03
CA GLU A 49 6.64 16.52 -18.43
C GLU A 49 6.95 16.05 -19.87
N HIS A 50 5.95 15.51 -20.58
CA HIS A 50 6.11 14.96 -21.94
C HIS A 50 7.21 13.89 -22.06
N ARG A 51 7.55 13.23 -20.96
CA ARG A 51 8.61 12.21 -20.87
C ARG A 51 8.27 11.17 -19.81
N ILE A 52 8.94 10.03 -19.85
CA ILE A 52 8.86 9.03 -18.78
C ILE A 52 9.67 9.54 -17.59
N VAL A 53 9.02 9.83 -16.46
CA VAL A 53 9.67 10.29 -15.24
C VAL A 53 10.06 9.10 -14.34
N PRO A 54 11.02 9.27 -13.40
CA PRO A 54 11.38 8.23 -12.45
C PRO A 54 10.18 7.72 -11.64
N GLN A 55 10.20 6.43 -11.30
CA GLN A 55 9.04 5.74 -10.73
C GLN A 55 9.01 5.75 -9.19
N GLU A 56 10.17 5.96 -8.57
CA GLU A 56 10.43 5.77 -7.14
C GLU A 56 9.44 6.54 -6.27
N SER A 57 9.26 7.83 -6.57
CA SER A 57 8.37 8.74 -5.81
C SER A 57 6.88 8.45 -6.00
N PHE A 58 6.51 7.56 -6.91
CA PHE A 58 5.11 7.27 -7.24
C PHE A 58 4.70 5.84 -6.92
N ARG A 59 5.58 5.05 -6.28
CA ARG A 59 5.24 3.70 -5.85
C ARG A 59 4.12 3.71 -4.83
N VAL A 60 3.24 2.71 -4.92
CA VAL A 60 2.23 2.47 -3.90
C VAL A 60 2.94 1.91 -2.67
N VAL A 61 2.94 2.69 -1.59
CA VAL A 61 3.56 2.31 -0.31
C VAL A 61 2.83 1.14 0.38
N PRO A 62 3.52 0.30 1.18
CA PRO A 62 3.02 -1.01 1.61
C PRO A 62 1.69 -1.00 2.37
N VAL A 63 1.43 0.04 3.17
CA VAL A 63 0.19 0.17 3.96
C VAL A 63 -0.74 1.27 3.45
N SER A 64 -0.52 1.73 2.22
CA SER A 64 -1.38 2.72 1.57
C SER A 64 -2.84 2.27 1.60
N GLY A 65 -3.72 3.15 2.06
CA GLY A 65 -5.17 2.93 2.10
C GLY A 65 -5.63 1.92 3.16
N LEU A 66 -4.74 1.38 3.98
CA LEU A 66 -5.10 0.56 5.14
C LEU A 66 -5.53 1.45 6.29
N THR A 67 -6.61 1.07 6.96
CA THR A 67 -6.93 1.56 8.31
C THR A 67 -6.54 0.46 9.29
N ILE A 68 -5.64 0.76 10.22
CA ILE A 68 -4.99 -0.21 11.09
C ILE A 68 -5.27 0.16 12.55
N CYS A 69 -5.87 -0.76 13.29
CA CYS A 69 -6.06 -0.65 14.73
C CYS A 69 -5.03 -1.53 15.45
N VAL A 70 -4.67 -1.14 16.68
CA VAL A 70 -3.73 -1.88 17.52
C VAL A 70 -4.38 -2.23 18.86
N THR A 71 -4.22 -3.45 19.36
CA THR A 71 -4.73 -3.89 20.67
C THR A 71 -3.72 -4.72 21.44
N ARG A 72 -3.78 -4.68 22.78
CA ARG A 72 -2.87 -5.40 23.69
C ARG A 72 -1.37 -5.09 23.51
N ILE A 73 -1.05 -3.94 22.94
CA ILE A 73 0.33 -3.45 22.80
C ILE A 73 0.57 -2.32 23.83
N PRO A 74 1.71 -2.33 24.54
CA PRO A 74 2.15 -1.27 25.44
C PRO A 74 2.08 0.12 24.80
N SER A 75 1.86 1.17 25.59
CA SER A 75 1.62 2.53 25.09
C SER A 75 2.80 3.11 24.31
N ASP A 76 4.02 2.83 24.74
CA ASP A 76 5.26 3.27 24.09
C ASP A 76 5.45 2.60 22.71
N GLU A 77 5.21 1.30 22.62
CA GLU A 77 5.28 0.56 21.37
C GLU A 77 4.12 0.90 20.42
N ARG A 78 2.91 1.09 20.97
CA ARG A 78 1.74 1.56 20.21
C ARG A 78 2.05 2.88 19.50
N LYS A 79 2.71 3.83 20.17
CA LYS A 79 3.04 5.12 19.55
C LYS A 79 4.05 4.95 18.41
N LYS A 80 5.03 4.05 18.57
CA LYS A 80 5.97 3.71 17.48
C LYS A 80 5.22 3.11 16.28
N ILE A 81 4.28 2.20 16.52
CA ILE A 81 3.48 1.59 15.45
C ILE A 81 2.59 2.62 14.76
N GLU A 82 1.92 3.51 15.51
CA GLU A 82 1.12 4.62 14.94
C GLU A 82 1.96 5.49 13.99
N ASN A 83 3.17 5.86 14.39
CA ASN A 83 4.09 6.64 13.57
C ASN A 83 4.46 5.87 12.29
N LEU A 84 4.87 4.61 12.42
CA LEU A 84 5.22 3.76 11.27
C LEU A 84 4.06 3.59 10.28
N ILE A 85 2.83 3.40 10.78
CA ILE A 85 1.64 3.29 9.92
C ILE A 85 1.46 4.57 9.11
N THR A 86 1.54 5.73 9.77
CA THR A 86 1.29 7.03 9.15
C THR A 86 2.39 7.40 8.16
N GLU A 87 3.66 7.21 8.53
CA GLU A 87 4.83 7.44 7.67
C GLU A 87 4.80 6.58 6.41
N ASN A 88 4.22 5.38 6.48
CA ASN A 88 4.10 4.46 5.35
C ASN A 88 2.73 4.57 4.61
N GLY A 89 2.01 5.67 4.81
CA GLY A 89 0.80 6.02 4.05
C GLY A 89 -0.49 5.30 4.47
N GLY A 90 -0.47 4.64 5.63
CA GLY A 90 -1.64 4.04 6.26
C GLY A 90 -2.33 5.01 7.21
N HIS A 91 -3.49 4.60 7.70
CA HIS A 91 -4.27 5.34 8.68
C HIS A 91 -4.34 4.55 9.99
N TYR A 92 -3.82 5.11 11.07
CA TYR A 92 -3.99 4.53 12.40
C TYR A 92 -5.39 4.84 12.95
N SER A 93 -6.01 3.84 13.58
CA SER A 93 -7.26 3.99 14.32
C SER A 93 -7.04 3.57 15.77
N ALA A 94 -7.38 4.45 16.72
CA ALA A 94 -7.29 4.15 18.15
C ALA A 94 -8.35 3.12 18.59
N GLU A 95 -9.44 3.01 17.85
CA GLU A 95 -10.57 2.13 18.15
C GLU A 95 -10.84 1.15 17.01
N LEU A 96 -11.21 -0.08 17.34
CA LEU A 96 -11.61 -1.07 16.35
C LEU A 96 -13.01 -0.76 15.82
N THR A 97 -13.07 -0.18 14.63
CA THR A 97 -14.33 0.14 13.92
C THR A 97 -14.48 -0.69 12.66
N ARG A 98 -15.69 -0.71 12.06
CA ARG A 98 -15.93 -1.35 10.75
C ARG A 98 -15.11 -0.77 9.59
N LYS A 99 -14.51 0.41 9.77
CA LYS A 99 -13.60 1.02 8.80
C LYS A 99 -12.19 0.44 8.88
N CYS A 100 -11.85 -0.28 9.96
CA CYS A 100 -10.56 -0.94 10.10
C CYS A 100 -10.43 -2.07 9.08
N THR A 101 -9.30 -2.08 8.40
CA THR A 101 -8.92 -3.11 7.44
C THR A 101 -8.07 -4.20 8.08
N HIS A 102 -7.31 -3.84 9.11
CA HIS A 102 -6.39 -4.72 9.82
C HIS A 102 -6.43 -4.40 11.32
N LEU A 103 -6.22 -5.43 12.13
CA LEU A 103 -6.02 -5.34 13.57
C LEU A 103 -4.67 -6.00 13.88
N ILE A 104 -3.78 -5.24 14.51
CA ILE A 104 -2.53 -5.77 15.07
C ILE A 104 -2.79 -6.06 16.54
N CYS A 105 -2.50 -7.28 16.96
CA CYS A 105 -2.60 -7.69 18.36
C CYS A 105 -1.35 -8.46 18.78
N ASP A 106 -0.96 -8.27 20.03
CA ASP A 106 -0.01 -9.18 20.66
C ASP A 106 -0.70 -10.55 20.87
N ILE A 107 -0.06 -11.61 20.37
CA ILE A 107 -0.52 -12.99 20.47
C ILE A 107 0.01 -13.68 21.73
N SER A 108 0.78 -12.98 22.56
CA SER A 108 1.22 -13.48 23.87
C SER A 108 -0.01 -13.84 24.70
N PHE A 109 -0.38 -15.12 24.65
CA PHE A 109 -1.35 -15.70 25.54
C PHE A 109 -0.68 -15.71 26.91
N TYR A 110 -1.23 -14.97 27.86
CA TYR A 110 -1.03 -15.32 29.27
C TYR A 110 -1.68 -16.70 29.47
N GLY A 111 -0.89 -17.74 29.21
CA GLY A 111 -1.26 -19.13 29.39
C GLY A 111 -0.45 -19.72 30.52
N ALA A 112 -1.14 -19.94 31.64
CA ALA A 112 -0.77 -20.64 32.89
C ALA A 112 0.22 -19.92 33.82
#